data_AF-A0A497I8P6-F1
#
_entry.id   AF-A0A497I8P6-F1
#
_cell.length_a   1.000
_cell.length_b   1.000
_cell.length_c   1.000
_cell.angle_alpha   90.00
_cell.angle_beta   90.00
_cell.angle_gamma   90.00
#
_symmetry.space_group_name_H-M   'P 1'
#
loop_
_entity.id
_entity.type
_entity.pdbx_description
1 polymer ?
#
loop_
_entity_poly.entity_id
_entity_poly.type
_entity_poly.pdbx_seq_one_letter_code
_entity_poly.pdbx_strand_id
1 'polypeptide(L)'
;MAELLSFLILISAGLFLSELFRKLHVPYVVSLIFAGILIGPYGFDIFTPNETTNFLGTIGLIFLMFMAGLEIRLSSIAKLRRGVARMAVLNGLIPFLIGFGIATYFGYDILGALLLGTIFISSSIAVVIPALESSGLLGTRLGKSIVAATVAEDVFSLILLSIVLQIVNPTTQIPLPLFYGIVFVALILLKTLISIVREVFLSATRN
;
A
#
# COMPACT_ATOMS: atom_id res chain seq x y z
N MET A 1 -32.71 -10.39 3.13
CA MET A 1 -32.64 -10.08 4.58
C MET A 1 -31.30 -10.51 5.19
N ALA A 2 -30.82 -11.73 4.93
CA ALA A 2 -29.53 -12.21 5.47
C ALA A 2 -28.35 -11.28 5.15
N GLU A 3 -28.18 -10.87 3.88
CA GLU A 3 -27.12 -9.93 3.46
C GLU A 3 -27.15 -8.59 4.22
N LEU A 4 -28.36 -8.07 4.47
CA LEU A 4 -28.58 -6.79 5.15
C LEU A 4 -28.23 -6.89 6.64
N LEU A 5 -28.56 -8.01 7.27
CA LEU A 5 -28.17 -8.31 8.65
C LEU A 5 -26.65 -8.45 8.77
N SER A 6 -26.02 -9.17 7.85
CA SER A 6 -24.57 -9.33 7.81
C SER A 6 -23.85 -7.99 7.68
N PHE A 7 -24.34 -7.10 6.81
CA PHE A 7 -23.80 -5.75 6.65
C PHE A 7 -23.99 -4.89 7.89
N LEU A 8 -25.17 -4.99 8.52
CA LEU A 8 -25.46 -4.31 9.78
C LEU A 8 -24.49 -4.76 10.88
N ILE A 9 -24.25 -6.07 11.02
CA ILE A 9 -23.31 -6.63 11.99
C ILE A 9 -21.90 -6.10 11.73
N LEU A 10 -21.45 -6.12 10.46
CA LEU A 10 -20.11 -5.69 10.08
C LEU A 10 -19.89 -4.19 10.37
N ILE A 11 -20.82 -3.33 9.96
CA ILE A 11 -20.78 -1.89 10.25
C ILE A 11 -20.84 -1.66 11.76
N SER A 12 -21.76 -2.32 12.47
CA SER A 12 -21.93 -2.15 13.91
C SER A 12 -20.65 -2.54 14.66
N ALA A 13 -20.10 -3.71 14.37
CA ALA A 13 -18.85 -4.17 14.98
C ALA A 13 -17.70 -3.19 14.70
N GLY A 14 -17.56 -2.73 13.46
CA GLY A 14 -16.57 -1.73 13.08
C GLY A 14 -16.72 -0.43 13.86
N LEU A 15 -17.94 0.12 13.97
CA LEU A 15 -18.20 1.34 14.74
C LEU A 15 -17.95 1.17 16.24
N PHE A 16 -18.50 0.13 16.85
CA PHE A 16 -18.39 -0.09 18.30
C PHE A 16 -16.94 -0.32 18.72
N LEU A 17 -16.20 -1.19 18.02
CA LEU A 17 -14.80 -1.46 18.35
C LEU A 17 -13.92 -0.25 18.07
N SER A 18 -14.19 0.50 17.01
CA SER A 18 -13.43 1.71 16.72
C SER A 18 -13.64 2.80 17.76
N GLU A 19 -14.87 3.00 18.24
CA GLU A 19 -15.15 3.93 19.32
C GLU A 19 -14.50 3.50 20.66
N LEU A 20 -14.49 2.19 20.94
CA LEU A 20 -13.82 1.64 22.10
C LEU A 20 -12.30 1.87 22.03
N PHE A 21 -11.70 1.57 20.87
CA PHE A 21 -10.25 1.67 20.64
C PHE A 21 -9.77 3.11 20.50
N ARG A 22 -10.65 4.02 20.09
CA ARG A 22 -10.40 5.47 20.11
C ARG A 22 -9.98 5.94 21.51
N LYS A 23 -10.61 5.42 22.57
CA LYS A 23 -10.23 5.73 23.97
C LYS A 23 -8.84 5.23 24.35
N LEU A 24 -8.36 4.20 23.65
CA LEU A 24 -7.03 3.61 23.83
C LEU A 24 -5.97 4.26 22.93
N HIS A 25 -6.32 5.32 22.18
CA HIS A 25 -5.43 5.99 21.22
C HIS A 25 -4.88 5.06 20.13
N VAL A 26 -5.63 4.00 19.79
CA VAL A 26 -5.26 3.07 18.71
C VAL A 26 -5.78 3.61 17.37
N PRO A 27 -4.99 3.58 16.28
CA PRO A 27 -5.44 4.03 14.97
C PRO A 27 -6.68 3.27 14.49
N TYR A 28 -7.61 4.00 13.87
CA TYR A 28 -8.91 3.48 13.43
C TYR A 28 -8.82 2.24 12.53
N VAL A 29 -7.80 2.16 11.66
CA VAL A 29 -7.62 1.00 10.78
C VAL A 29 -7.34 -0.27 11.58
N VAL A 30 -6.57 -0.16 12.67
CA VAL A 30 -6.20 -1.31 13.51
C VAL A 30 -7.44 -1.83 14.24
N SER A 31 -8.34 -0.95 14.69
CA SER A 31 -9.60 -1.37 15.31
C SER A 31 -10.54 -2.06 14.33
N LEU A 32 -10.57 -1.63 13.06
CA LEU A 32 -11.34 -2.31 12.02
C LEU A 32 -10.80 -3.71 11.71
N ILE A 33 -9.48 -3.86 11.59
CA ILE A 33 -8.85 -5.19 11.40
C ILE A 33 -9.18 -6.09 12.59
N PHE A 34 -9.05 -5.58 13.81
CA PHE A 34 -9.37 -6.31 15.02
C PHE A 34 -10.86 -6.71 15.07
N ALA A 35 -11.76 -5.83 14.65
CA ALA A 35 -13.18 -6.14 14.55
C ALA A 35 -13.44 -7.28 13.56
N GLY A 36 -12.83 -7.24 12.38
CA GLY A 36 -12.91 -8.30 11.39
C GLY A 36 -12.39 -9.65 11.90
N ILE A 37 -11.27 -9.65 12.63
CA ILE A 37 -10.75 -10.87 13.28
C ILE A 37 -11.74 -11.41 14.30
N LEU A 38 -12.33 -10.53 15.12
CA LEU A 38 -13.21 -10.90 16.22
C LEU A 38 -14.56 -11.46 15.74
N ILE A 39 -15.19 -10.83 14.75
CA ILE A 39 -16.49 -11.30 14.22
C ILE A 39 -16.36 -12.36 13.13
N GLY A 40 -15.17 -12.46 12.51
CA GLY A 40 -14.91 -13.36 11.40
C GLY A 40 -14.88 -14.84 11.79
N PRO A 41 -14.68 -15.74 10.80
CA PRO A 41 -14.72 -17.18 11.02
C PRO A 41 -13.62 -17.71 11.95
N TYR A 42 -12.53 -16.96 12.11
CA TYR A 42 -11.43 -17.31 13.01
C TYR A 42 -11.56 -16.69 14.42
N GLY A 43 -12.60 -15.89 14.66
CA GLY A 43 -12.92 -15.30 15.96
C GLY A 43 -14.15 -15.97 16.57
N PHE A 44 -15.27 -15.25 16.62
CA PHE A 44 -16.55 -15.73 17.12
C PHE A 44 -17.45 -16.36 16.05
N ASP A 45 -17.00 -16.39 14.78
CA ASP A 45 -17.74 -16.97 13.64
C ASP A 45 -19.17 -16.38 13.49
N ILE A 46 -19.31 -15.08 13.76
CA ILE A 46 -20.58 -14.35 13.66
C ILE A 46 -20.84 -13.92 12.22
N PHE A 47 -19.78 -13.67 11.45
CA PHE A 47 -19.82 -13.21 10.08
C PHE A 47 -18.84 -14.00 9.21
N THR A 48 -19.35 -14.56 8.11
CA THR A 48 -18.55 -15.21 7.08
C THR A 48 -18.51 -14.34 5.82
N PRO A 49 -17.31 -13.98 5.33
CA PRO A 49 -17.19 -13.23 4.09
C PRO A 49 -17.78 -13.99 2.90
N ASN A 50 -18.61 -13.31 2.12
CA ASN A 50 -19.13 -13.78 0.84
C ASN A 50 -18.60 -12.91 -0.31
N GLU A 51 -18.89 -13.30 -1.56
CA GLU A 51 -18.45 -12.57 -2.75
C GLU A 51 -18.90 -11.10 -2.73
N THR A 52 -20.16 -10.85 -2.32
CA THR A 52 -20.72 -9.50 -2.22
C THR A 52 -19.95 -8.62 -1.23
N THR A 53 -19.67 -9.13 -0.04
CA THR A 53 -18.96 -8.35 0.99
C THR A 53 -17.50 -8.13 0.61
N ASN A 54 -16.84 -9.12 0.00
CA ASN A 54 -15.49 -8.97 -0.53
C ASN A 54 -15.42 -7.92 -1.63
N PHE A 55 -16.40 -7.92 -2.55
CA PHE A 55 -16.50 -6.92 -3.60
C PHE A 55 -16.71 -5.52 -3.02
N LEU A 56 -17.68 -5.35 -2.12
CA LEU A 56 -17.96 -4.07 -1.47
C LEU A 56 -16.78 -3.57 -0.63
N GLY A 57 -16.09 -4.46 0.09
CA GLY A 57 -14.88 -4.12 0.84
C GLY A 57 -13.75 -3.63 -0.07
N THR A 58 -13.57 -4.27 -1.23
CA THR A 58 -12.59 -3.84 -2.24
C THR A 58 -12.92 -2.47 -2.81
N ILE A 59 -14.19 -2.22 -3.14
CA ILE A 59 -14.66 -0.92 -3.61
C ILE A 59 -14.48 0.16 -2.54
N GLY A 60 -14.83 -0.13 -1.28
CA GLY A 60 -14.62 0.77 -0.15
C GLY A 60 -13.15 1.13 0.06
N LEU A 61 -12.25 0.14 -0.05
CA LEU A 61 -10.81 0.36 0.02
C LEU A 61 -10.31 1.27 -1.11
N ILE A 62 -10.76 1.03 -2.35
CA ILE A 62 -10.40 1.87 -3.51
C ILE A 62 -10.86 3.31 -3.29
N PHE A 63 -12.10 3.52 -2.85
CA PHE A 63 -12.62 4.87 -2.56
C PHE A 63 -11.84 5.56 -1.44
N LEU A 64 -11.50 4.85 -0.36
CA LEU A 64 -10.71 5.38 0.73
C LEU A 64 -9.32 5.84 0.26
N MET A 65 -8.61 4.98 -0.46
CA MET A 65 -7.30 5.30 -1.02
C MET A 65 -7.36 6.43 -2.05
N PHE A 66 -8.42 6.49 -2.84
CA PHE A 66 -8.66 7.56 -3.80
C PHE A 66 -8.90 8.90 -3.10
N MET A 67 -9.78 8.94 -2.09
CA MET A 67 -10.08 10.15 -1.31
C MET A 67 -8.83 10.71 -0.64
N ALA A 68 -8.06 9.86 0.01
CA ALA A 68 -6.79 10.29 0.59
C ALA A 68 -5.77 10.74 -0.46
N GLY A 69 -5.75 10.10 -1.64
CA GLY A 69 -4.96 10.53 -2.78
C GLY A 69 -5.33 11.94 -3.25
N LEU A 70 -6.61 12.30 -3.24
CA LEU A 70 -7.10 13.64 -3.61
C LEU A 70 -6.65 14.73 -2.62
N GLU A 71 -6.43 14.40 -1.35
CA GLU A 71 -5.93 15.34 -0.35
C GLU A 71 -4.44 15.69 -0.56
N ILE A 72 -3.69 14.80 -1.23
CA ILE A 72 -2.25 14.93 -1.45
C ILE A 72 -1.94 15.83 -2.65
N ARG A 73 -1.37 17.00 -2.38
CA ARG A 73 -0.81 17.88 -3.41
C ARG A 73 0.57 17.41 -3.86
N LEU A 74 0.68 16.81 -5.05
CA LEU A 74 1.95 16.35 -5.67
C LEU A 74 3.05 17.44 -5.70
N SER A 75 2.67 18.71 -5.89
CA SER A 75 3.60 19.84 -5.86
C SER A 75 4.33 20.03 -4.52
N SER A 76 3.71 19.58 -3.42
CA SER A 76 4.33 19.60 -2.09
C SER A 76 5.40 18.53 -1.95
N ILE A 77 5.21 17.36 -2.57
CA ILE A 77 6.17 16.24 -2.54
C ILE A 77 7.43 16.58 -3.36
N ALA A 78 7.28 17.27 -4.50
CA ALA A 78 8.42 17.67 -5.32
C ALA A 78 9.44 18.57 -4.57
N LYS A 79 8.97 19.40 -3.64
CA LYS A 79 9.82 20.26 -2.78
C LYS A 79 10.61 19.46 -1.72
N LEU A 80 10.18 18.23 -1.45
CA LEU A 80 10.71 17.32 -0.43
C LEU A 80 11.66 16.25 -0.99
N ARG A 81 11.91 16.26 -2.31
CA ARG A 81 12.62 15.20 -3.07
C ARG A 81 13.86 14.58 -2.40
N ARG A 82 14.76 15.39 -1.82
CA ARG A 82 15.99 14.86 -1.19
C ARG A 82 15.72 14.16 0.15
N GLY A 83 14.78 14.68 0.94
CA GLY A 83 14.40 14.07 2.22
C GLY A 83 13.64 12.77 2.01
N VAL A 84 12.69 12.77 1.06
CA VAL A 84 11.90 11.58 0.69
C VAL A 84 12.78 10.48 0.14
N ALA A 85 13.74 10.80 -0.76
CA ALA A 85 14.64 9.78 -1.30
C ALA A 85 15.48 9.10 -0.21
N ARG A 86 16.03 9.88 0.74
CA ARG A 86 16.76 9.31 1.88
C ARG A 86 15.87 8.46 2.76
N MET A 87 14.66 8.93 3.04
CA MET A 87 13.67 8.21 3.83
C MET A 87 13.31 6.87 3.19
N ALA A 88 12.96 6.86 1.90
CA ALA A 88 12.61 5.65 1.15
C ALA A 88 13.76 4.64 1.11
N VAL A 89 15.01 5.12 0.94
CA VAL A 89 16.17 4.23 0.94
C VAL A 89 16.38 3.60 2.32
N LEU A 90 16.30 4.38 3.40
CA LEU A 90 16.51 3.85 4.76
C LEU A 90 15.35 2.92 5.18
N ASN A 91 14.12 3.34 4.93
CA ASN A 91 12.92 2.57 5.25
C ASN A 91 12.76 1.31 4.38
N GLY A 92 13.36 1.25 3.19
CA GLY A 92 13.42 0.01 2.41
C GLY A 92 14.62 -0.87 2.79
N LEU A 93 15.83 -0.30 2.84
CA LEU A 93 17.06 -1.06 3.02
C LEU A 93 17.18 -1.69 4.40
N ILE A 94 16.79 -0.98 5.46
CA ILE A 94 16.91 -1.51 6.83
C ILE A 94 15.99 -2.74 7.01
N PRO A 95 14.68 -2.68 6.71
CA PRO A 95 13.82 -3.85 6.76
C PRO A 95 14.26 -4.98 5.83
N PHE A 96 14.76 -4.65 4.63
CA PHE A 96 15.32 -5.65 3.73
C PHE A 96 16.45 -6.45 4.38
N LEU A 97 17.42 -5.76 4.98
CA LEU A 97 18.55 -6.41 5.64
C LEU A 97 18.10 -7.22 6.86
N ILE A 98 17.08 -6.76 7.59
CA ILE A 98 16.48 -7.51 8.69
C ILE A 98 15.83 -8.80 8.17
N GLY A 99 14.97 -8.72 7.15
CA GLY A 99 14.32 -9.89 6.55
C GLY A 99 15.34 -10.88 5.97
N PHE A 100 16.35 -10.37 5.26
CA PHE A 100 17.45 -11.18 4.74
C PHE A 100 18.25 -11.86 5.86
N GLY A 101 18.55 -11.13 6.94
CA GLY A 101 19.24 -11.63 8.12
C GLY A 101 18.45 -12.73 8.83
N ILE A 102 17.13 -12.55 8.98
CA ILE A 102 16.23 -13.56 9.54
C ILE A 102 16.27 -14.83 8.69
N ALA A 103 16.11 -14.71 7.38
CA ALA A 103 16.13 -15.87 6.49
C ALA A 103 17.46 -16.64 6.54
N THR A 104 18.58 -15.93 6.46
CA THR A 104 19.91 -16.56 6.56
C THR A 104 20.13 -17.22 7.93
N TYR A 105 19.64 -16.62 9.02
CA TYR A 105 19.69 -17.21 10.36
C TYR A 105 18.91 -18.52 10.46
N PHE A 106 17.74 -18.61 9.81
CA PHE A 106 16.94 -19.84 9.75
C PHE A 106 17.44 -20.86 8.72
N GLY A 107 18.59 -20.61 8.08
CA GLY A 107 19.22 -21.54 7.14
C GLY A 107 18.59 -21.56 5.75
N TYR A 108 17.81 -20.54 5.38
CA TYR A 108 17.36 -20.38 4.00
C TYR A 108 18.55 -20.06 3.08
N ASP A 109 18.44 -20.50 1.83
CA ASP A 109 19.41 -20.18 0.80
C ASP A 109 19.36 -18.69 0.42
N ILE A 110 20.32 -18.26 -0.41
CA ILE A 110 20.42 -16.85 -0.81
C ILE A 110 19.13 -16.34 -1.48
N LEU A 111 18.44 -17.20 -2.25
CA LEU A 111 17.21 -16.85 -2.94
C LEU A 111 16.05 -16.71 -1.96
N GLY A 112 15.89 -17.64 -1.02
CA GLY A 112 14.94 -17.51 0.07
C GLY A 112 15.18 -16.25 0.92
N ALA A 113 16.45 -15.90 1.17
CA ALA A 113 16.81 -14.69 1.90
C ALA A 113 16.51 -13.40 1.13
N LEU A 114 16.78 -13.38 -0.18
CA LEU A 114 16.41 -12.26 -1.05
C LEU A 114 14.89 -12.09 -1.13
N LEU A 115 14.13 -13.18 -1.21
CA LEU A 115 12.66 -13.14 -1.19
C LEU A 115 12.14 -12.56 0.13
N LEU A 116 12.61 -13.08 1.27
CA LEU A 116 12.16 -12.60 2.58
C LEU A 116 12.55 -11.14 2.81
N GLY A 117 13.78 -10.75 2.44
CA GLY A 117 14.20 -9.35 2.47
C GLY A 117 13.30 -8.47 1.62
N THR A 118 12.94 -8.90 0.41
CA THR A 118 12.06 -8.14 -0.50
C THR A 118 10.66 -7.95 0.10
N ILE A 119 10.10 -8.98 0.73
CA ILE A 119 8.81 -8.90 1.43
C ILE A 119 8.84 -7.82 2.51
N PHE A 120 9.96 -7.71 3.25
CA PHE A 120 10.12 -6.73 4.32
C PHE A 120 10.25 -5.28 3.83
N ILE A 121 10.55 -5.03 2.55
CA ILE A 121 10.57 -3.68 1.98
C ILE A 121 9.14 -3.10 1.87
N SER A 122 8.17 -3.93 1.48
CA SER A 122 6.84 -3.43 1.11
C SER A 122 6.04 -3.00 2.34
N SER A 123 5.43 -1.82 2.24
CA SER A 123 4.53 -1.25 3.24
C SER A 123 3.12 -1.14 2.68
N SER A 124 2.11 -1.49 3.47
CA SER A 124 0.71 -1.43 3.00
C SER A 124 0.18 0.00 2.99
N ILE A 125 0.13 0.62 1.81
CA ILE A 125 -0.45 1.95 1.64
C ILE A 125 -1.93 2.00 2.06
N ALA A 126 -2.66 0.90 1.91
CA ALA A 126 -4.03 0.71 2.37
C ALA A 126 -4.19 0.88 3.89
N VAL A 127 -3.13 0.64 4.67
CA VAL A 127 -3.11 0.82 6.12
C VAL A 127 -2.46 2.15 6.51
N VAL A 128 -1.39 2.54 5.83
CA VAL A 128 -0.65 3.79 6.12
C VAL A 128 -1.54 5.01 5.91
N ILE A 129 -2.28 5.05 4.81
CA ILE A 129 -3.09 6.20 4.43
C ILE A 129 -4.15 6.53 5.48
N PRO A 130 -5.05 5.61 5.87
CA PRO A 130 -6.11 5.96 6.80
C PRO A 130 -5.59 6.04 8.25
N ALA A 131 -4.43 5.44 8.56
CA ALA A 131 -3.74 5.67 9.83
C ALA A 131 -3.24 7.13 9.94
N LEU A 132 -2.65 7.68 8.86
CA LEU A 132 -2.24 9.08 8.82
C LEU A 132 -3.43 10.04 8.82
N GLU A 133 -4.50 9.70 8.11
CA GLU A 133 -5.74 10.48 8.07
C GLU A 133 -6.42 10.53 9.45
N SER A 134 -6.63 9.37 10.09
CA SER A 134 -7.23 9.28 11.44
C SER A 134 -6.39 9.99 12.52
N SER A 135 -5.09 10.13 12.30
CA SER A 135 -4.19 10.88 13.19
C SER A 135 -4.06 12.37 12.82
N GLY A 136 -4.74 12.84 11.77
CA GLY A 136 -4.63 14.22 11.28
C GLY A 136 -3.27 14.59 10.68
N LEU A 137 -2.44 13.60 10.33
CA LEU A 137 -1.07 13.79 9.86
C LEU A 137 -0.94 13.83 8.35
N LEU A 138 -1.94 13.39 7.58
CA LEU A 138 -1.87 13.22 6.13
C LEU A 138 -1.44 14.49 5.38
N GLY A 139 -1.99 15.65 5.76
CA GLY A 139 -1.66 16.96 5.17
C GLY A 139 -0.30 17.54 5.56
N THR A 140 0.36 17.00 6.59
CA THR A 140 1.61 17.52 7.15
C THR A 140 2.82 17.21 6.26
N ARG A 141 3.96 17.87 6.54
CA ARG A 141 5.23 17.56 5.87
C ARG A 141 5.66 16.11 6.11
N LEU A 142 5.42 15.59 7.31
CA LEU A 142 5.73 14.22 7.69
C LEU A 142 4.84 13.23 6.93
N GLY A 143 3.51 13.39 6.99
CA GLY A 143 2.57 12.51 6.30
C GLY A 143 2.81 12.45 4.79
N LYS A 144 3.00 13.61 4.13
CA LYS A 144 3.36 13.66 2.71
C LYS A 144 4.68 12.96 2.39
N SER A 145 5.65 13.00 3.31
CA SER A 145 6.93 12.33 3.11
C SER A 145 6.82 10.82 3.29
N ILE A 146 6.03 10.36 4.26
CA ILE A 146 5.73 8.93 4.47
C ILE A 146 5.05 8.37 3.22
N VAL A 147 3.95 8.98 2.76
CA VAL A 147 3.23 8.48 1.58
C VAL A 147 4.13 8.46 0.35
N ALA A 148 4.92 9.50 0.11
CA ALA A 148 5.84 9.55 -1.02
C ALA A 148 6.95 8.48 -0.94
N ALA A 149 7.45 8.18 0.27
CA ALA A 149 8.43 7.13 0.49
C ALA A 149 7.81 5.74 0.27
N THR A 150 6.63 5.47 0.84
CA THR A 150 5.90 4.21 0.68
C THR A 150 5.59 3.91 -0.78
N VAL A 151 5.16 4.89 -1.57
CA VAL A 151 4.92 4.69 -3.02
C VAL A 151 6.22 4.35 -3.76
N ALA A 152 7.34 4.97 -3.39
CA ALA A 152 8.63 4.64 -4.00
C ALA A 152 9.08 3.21 -3.63
N GLU A 153 8.93 2.82 -2.36
CA GLU A 153 9.24 1.49 -1.85
C GLU A 153 8.42 0.39 -2.53
N ASP A 154 7.15 0.63 -2.82
CA ASP A 154 6.31 -0.32 -3.56
C ASP A 154 6.86 -0.57 -4.98
N VAL A 155 7.30 0.49 -5.68
CA VAL A 155 7.93 0.33 -7.00
C VAL A 155 9.25 -0.44 -6.88
N PHE A 156 10.10 -0.10 -5.91
CA PHE A 156 11.39 -0.76 -5.72
C PHE A 156 11.25 -2.23 -5.32
N SER A 157 10.33 -2.55 -4.41
CA SER A 157 10.09 -3.92 -3.95
C SER A 157 9.56 -4.81 -5.07
N LEU A 158 8.67 -4.29 -5.94
CA LEU A 158 8.19 -5.02 -7.11
C LEU A 158 9.30 -5.26 -8.16
N ILE A 159 10.16 -4.27 -8.40
CA ILE A 159 11.32 -4.45 -9.29
C ILE A 159 12.24 -5.53 -8.72
N LEU A 160 12.59 -5.45 -7.44
CA LEU A 160 13.46 -6.42 -6.79
C LEU A 160 12.84 -7.82 -6.80
N LEU A 161 11.55 -7.94 -6.48
CA LEU A 161 10.82 -9.20 -6.52
C LEU A 161 10.84 -9.81 -7.92
N SER A 162 10.64 -8.99 -8.96
CA SER A 162 10.72 -9.43 -10.35
C SER A 162 12.10 -9.97 -10.71
N ILE A 163 13.19 -9.33 -10.26
CA ILE A 163 14.56 -9.85 -10.44
C ILE A 163 14.68 -11.22 -9.79
N VAL A 164 14.28 -11.34 -8.52
CA VAL A 164 14.46 -12.57 -7.74
C VAL A 164 13.65 -13.72 -8.33
N LEU A 165 12.39 -13.49 -8.69
CA LEU A 165 11.53 -14.52 -9.29
C LEU A 165 12.08 -15.02 -10.62
N GLN A 166 12.60 -14.14 -11.47
CA GLN A 166 13.17 -14.54 -12.76
C GLN A 166 14.44 -15.38 -12.61
N ILE A 167 15.21 -15.21 -11.53
CA ILE A 167 16.37 -16.06 -11.23
C ILE A 167 15.93 -17.46 -10.79
N VAL A 168 14.86 -17.55 -9.97
CA VAL A 168 14.36 -18.83 -9.42
C VAL A 168 13.65 -19.65 -10.49
N ASN A 169 12.67 -19.04 -11.17
CA ASN A 169 11.86 -19.66 -12.20
C ASN A 169 11.60 -18.61 -13.28
N PRO A 170 12.31 -18.66 -14.42
CA PRO A 170 12.06 -17.79 -15.56
C PRO A 170 10.59 -17.85 -16.02
N THR A 171 9.73 -16.98 -15.47
CA THR A 171 8.31 -16.93 -15.82
C THR A 171 8.09 -16.27 -17.18
N THR A 172 9.07 -15.50 -17.65
CA THR A 172 9.08 -14.90 -18.98
C THR A 172 10.18 -15.47 -19.86
N GLN A 173 9.83 -15.73 -21.12
CA GLN A 173 10.79 -16.06 -22.20
C GLN A 173 11.67 -14.85 -22.57
N ILE A 174 11.32 -13.67 -22.09
CA ILE A 174 11.98 -12.41 -22.38
C ILE A 174 13.18 -12.25 -21.43
N PRO A 175 14.40 -12.00 -21.94
CA PRO A 175 15.55 -11.70 -21.09
C PRO A 175 15.30 -10.48 -20.20
N LEU A 176 15.71 -10.53 -18.93
CA LEU A 176 15.55 -9.45 -17.95
C LEU A 176 15.90 -8.04 -18.48
N PRO A 177 17.00 -7.83 -19.22
CA PRO A 177 17.33 -6.49 -19.73
C PRO A 177 16.24 -5.92 -20.65
N LEU A 178 15.61 -6.78 -21.47
CA LEU A 178 14.55 -6.38 -22.38
C LEU A 178 13.23 -6.11 -21.62
N PHE A 179 12.91 -6.92 -20.62
CA PHE A 179 11.76 -6.68 -19.74
C PHE A 179 11.88 -5.33 -19.00
N TYR A 180 13.03 -5.03 -18.40
CA TYR A 180 13.25 -3.72 -17.76
C TYR A 180 13.23 -2.57 -18.77
N GLY A 181 13.73 -2.80 -19.99
CA GLY A 181 13.58 -1.84 -21.08
C GLY A 181 12.12 -1.52 -21.38
N ILE A 182 11.26 -2.54 -21.46
CA ILE A 182 9.82 -2.37 -21.69
C ILE A 182 9.16 -1.62 -20.53
N VAL A 183 9.44 -2.01 -19.27
CA VAL A 183 8.91 -1.31 -18.09
C VAL A 183 9.36 0.15 -18.07
N PHE A 184 10.64 0.42 -18.37
CA PHE A 184 11.17 1.77 -18.42
C PHE A 184 10.49 2.63 -19.50
N VAL A 185 10.29 2.07 -20.69
CA VAL A 185 9.54 2.72 -21.77
C VAL A 185 8.09 2.97 -21.36
N ALA A 186 7.43 1.99 -20.73
CA ALA A 186 6.07 2.13 -20.23
C ALA A 186 5.96 3.26 -19.17
N LEU A 187 6.92 3.37 -18.26
CA LEU A 187 6.98 4.46 -17.28
C LEU A 187 7.19 5.83 -17.95
N ILE A 188 8.03 5.92 -18.98
CA ILE A 188 8.21 7.17 -19.76
C ILE A 188 6.91 7.54 -20.49
N LEU A 189 6.26 6.56 -21.13
CA LEU A 189 4.99 6.78 -21.83
C LEU A 189 3.92 7.23 -20.84
N LEU A 190 3.80 6.58 -19.69
CA LEU A 190 2.88 6.96 -18.63
C LEU A 190 3.13 8.39 -18.14
N LYS A 191 4.40 8.75 -17.87
CA LYS A 191 4.78 10.11 -17.48
C LYS A 191 4.40 11.13 -18.55
N THR A 192 4.65 10.81 -19.82
CA THR A 192 4.30 11.66 -20.96
C THR A 192 2.78 11.82 -21.09
N LEU A 193 2.03 10.73 -20.97
CA LEU A 193 0.57 10.72 -20.99
C LEU A 193 0.00 11.58 -19.86
N ILE A 194 0.51 11.44 -18.64
CA ILE A 194 0.11 12.26 -17.49
C ILE A 194 0.39 13.74 -17.75
N SER A 195 1.53 14.08 -18.37
CA SER A 195 1.87 15.46 -18.74
C SER A 195 0.88 16.03 -19.77
N ILE A 196 0.55 15.26 -20.80
CA ILE A 196 -0.39 15.65 -21.85
C ILE A 196 -1.79 15.85 -21.27
N VAL A 197 -2.30 14.88 -20.50
CA VAL A 197 -3.61 14.98 -19.84
C VAL A 197 -3.68 16.22 -18.96
N ARG A 198 -2.61 16.51 -18.20
CA ARG A 198 -2.52 17.71 -17.38
C ARG A 198 -2.57 18.98 -18.23
N GLU A 199 -1.85 19.06 -19.35
CA GLU A 199 -1.86 20.22 -20.24
C GLU A 199 -3.25 20.44 -20.88
N VAL A 200 -3.89 19.37 -21.36
CA VAL A 200 -5.24 19.42 -21.92
C VAL A 200 -6.26 19.92 -20.89
N PHE A 201 -6.23 19.39 -19.67
CA PHE A 201 -7.16 19.79 -18.60
C PHE A 201 -6.95 21.25 -18.14
N LEU A 202 -5.70 21.72 -18.09
CA LEU A 202 -5.37 23.12 -17.76
C LEU A 202 -5.72 24.08 -18.91
N SER A 203 -5.68 23.63 -20.16
CA SER A 203 -6.11 24.42 -21.31
C SER A 203 -7.64 24.57 -21.38
N ALA A 204 -8.39 23.56 -20.93
CA ALA A 204 -9.86 23.56 -20.92
C ALA A 204 -10.48 24.45 -19.82
N THR A 205 -9.74 24.77 -18.76
CA THR A 205 -10.20 25.60 -17.63
C THR A 205 -9.83 27.09 -17.77
N ARG A 206 -9.18 27.46 -18.88
CA ARG A 206 -8.69 28.83 -19.13
C ARG A 206 -9.57 29.61 -20.13
N ASN A 207 -10.69 29.03 -20.58
CA ASN A 207 -11.77 29.70 -21.32
C ASN A 207 -13.03 29.78 -20.45
#